data_AF-A0A858CQB4-F1
#
_entry.id   AF-A0A858CQB4-F1
#
_cell.length_a   1.000
_cell.length_b   1.000
_cell.length_c   1.000
_cell.angle_alpha   90.00
_cell.angle_beta   90.00
_cell.angle_gamma   90.00
#
_symmetry.space_group_name_H-M   'P 1'
#
loop_
_entity.id
_entity.type
_entity.pdbx_description
1 polymer ?
#
loop_
_entity_poly.entity_id
_entity_poly.type
_entity_poly.pdbx_seq_one_letter_code
_entity_poly.pdbx_strand_id
1 'polypeptide(L)'
;MYNSNRVFLRATVSRFPWVDLTDLGIVPDDAAIIRTVIRHAAQSHDVVISLGGVSAGEEDHILDALRLEAAELDVLKVAIRPG
;
A
#
# COMPACT_ATOMS: atom_id res chain seq x y z
N MET A 1 -14.70 9.55 5.85
CA MET A 1 -14.57 9.24 4.41
C MET A 1 -14.68 7.73 4.25
N TYR A 2 -15.40 7.22 3.24
CA TYR A 2 -15.51 5.78 2.95
C TYR A 2 -14.37 5.39 1.99
N ASN A 3 -13.65 4.29 2.26
CA ASN A 3 -12.55 3.85 1.41
C ASN A 3 -13.09 3.03 0.23
N SER A 4 -13.56 3.74 -0.80
CA SER A 4 -14.10 3.13 -2.03
C SER A 4 -13.03 2.36 -2.82
N ASN A 5 -11.76 2.77 -2.72
CA ASN A 5 -10.64 2.11 -3.42
C ASN A 5 -10.42 0.68 -2.92
N ARG A 6 -10.49 0.48 -1.60
CA ARG A 6 -10.40 -0.85 -0.97
C ARG A 6 -11.49 -1.78 -1.49
N VAL A 7 -12.73 -1.29 -1.58
CA VAL A 7 -13.86 -2.08 -2.08
C VAL A 7 -13.67 -2.44 -3.56
N PHE A 8 -13.27 -1.47 -4.38
CA PHE A 8 -13.05 -1.67 -5.82
C PHE A 8 -11.93 -2.66 -6.12
N LEU A 9 -10.78 -2.53 -5.44
CA LEU A 9 -9.65 -3.43 -5.64
C LEU A 9 -9.96 -4.83 -5.17
N ARG A 10 -10.61 -4.98 -4.01
CA ARG A 10 -11.07 -6.28 -3.54
C ARG A 10 -11.98 -6.96 -4.57
N ALA A 11 -13.00 -6.25 -5.06
CA ALA A 11 -13.91 -6.80 -6.08
C ALA A 11 -13.18 -7.20 -7.37
N THR A 12 -12.16 -6.43 -7.79
CA THR A 12 -11.37 -6.70 -8.99
C THR A 12 -10.47 -7.92 -8.80
N VAL A 13 -9.72 -7.97 -7.70
CA VAL A 13 -8.76 -9.04 -7.41
C VAL A 13 -9.48 -10.36 -7.12
N SER A 14 -10.64 -10.35 -6.47
CA SER A 14 -11.43 -11.57 -6.22
C SER A 14 -11.90 -12.29 -7.50
N ARG A 15 -11.77 -11.67 -8.68
CA ARG A 15 -12.05 -12.33 -9.97
C ARG A 15 -10.94 -13.27 -10.42
N PHE A 16 -9.76 -13.21 -9.80
CA PHE A 16 -8.63 -14.10 -10.09
C PHE A 16 -8.60 -15.23 -9.06
N PRO A 17 -8.97 -16.47 -9.43
CA PRO A 17 -9.16 -17.57 -8.48
C PRO A 17 -7.85 -18.09 -7.87
N TRP A 18 -6.70 -17.71 -8.44
CA TRP A 18 -5.37 -18.08 -7.98
C TRP A 18 -4.74 -17.05 -7.04
N VAL A 19 -5.43 -15.93 -6.76
CA VAL A 19 -4.92 -14.91 -5.83
C VAL A 19 -5.50 -15.15 -4.45
N ASP A 20 -4.63 -15.36 -3.47
CA ASP A 20 -5.00 -15.35 -2.06
C ASP A 20 -5.00 -13.90 -1.55
N LEU A 21 -6.19 -13.35 -1.33
CA LEU A 21 -6.38 -11.94 -1.01
C LEU A 21 -6.53 -11.75 0.50
N THR A 22 -5.51 -11.18 1.12
CA THR A 22 -5.55 -10.69 2.51
C THR A 22 -5.83 -9.20 2.55
N ASP A 23 -6.75 -8.79 3.43
CA ASP A 23 -7.10 -7.39 3.64
C ASP A 23 -6.58 -6.92 5.01
N LEU A 24 -5.50 -6.13 4.99
CA LEU A 24 -4.83 -5.62 6.19
C LEU A 24 -5.56 -4.43 6.85
N GLY A 25 -6.67 -3.97 6.26
CA GLY A 25 -7.49 -2.91 6.85
C GLY A 25 -6.94 -1.50 6.67
N ILE A 26 -7.38 -0.60 7.54
CA ILE A 26 -6.91 0.80 7.57
C ILE A 26 -5.78 0.87 8.60
N VAL A 27 -4.59 1.25 8.13
CA VAL A 27 -3.42 1.45 8.97
C VAL A 27 -3.40 2.91 9.43
N PRO A 28 -3.18 3.20 10.72
CA PRO A 28 -2.95 4.56 11.21
C PRO A 28 -1.79 5.24 10.48
N ASP A 29 -1.90 6.56 10.29
CA ASP A 29 -0.86 7.38 9.67
C ASP A 29 0.27 7.66 10.69
N ASP A 30 1.02 6.62 11.01
CA ASP A 30 2.15 6.62 11.94
C ASP A 30 3.30 5.80 11.34
N ALA A 31 4.47 6.41 11.21
CA ALA A 31 5.62 5.80 10.55
C ALA A 31 6.05 4.46 11.17
N ALA A 32 6.01 4.32 12.49
CA ALA A 32 6.42 3.10 13.17
C ALA A 32 5.41 1.96 12.96
N ILE A 33 4.11 2.29 12.97
CA ILE A 33 3.04 1.34 12.67
C ILE A 33 3.10 0.91 11.21
N ILE A 34 3.18 1.87 10.28
CA ILE A 34 3.30 1.60 8.83
C ILE A 34 4.48 0.67 8.54
N ARG A 35 5.66 0.97 9.10
CA ARG A 35 6.84 0.13 8.95
C ARG A 35 6.63 -1.30 9.44
N THR A 36 5.99 -1.46 10.58
CA THR A 36 5.71 -2.79 11.15
C THR A 36 4.77 -3.59 10.26
N VAL A 37 3.71 -2.94 9.76
CA VAL A 37 2.74 -3.57 8.85
C VAL A 37 3.39 -3.96 7.54
N ILE A 38 4.17 -3.06 6.92
CA ILE A 38 4.89 -3.34 5.66
C ILE A 38 5.84 -4.52 5.84
N ARG A 39 6.63 -4.54 6.92
CA ARG A 39 7.56 -5.65 7.20
C ARG A 39 6.83 -6.98 7.34
N HIS A 40 5.74 -7.02 8.10
CA HIS A 40 4.98 -8.25 8.30
C HIS A 40 4.33 -8.73 6.99
N ALA A 41 3.79 -7.80 6.21
CA ALA A 41 3.20 -8.10 4.91
C ALA A 41 4.24 -8.65 3.94
N ALA A 42 5.43 -8.04 3.86
CA ALA A 42 6.53 -8.48 3.01
C ALA A 42 7.07 -9.87 3.34
N GLN A 43 6.90 -10.35 4.58
CA GLN A 43 7.31 -11.70 4.99
C GLN A 43 6.31 -12.79 4.60
N SER A 44 5.06 -12.42 4.30
CA SER A 44 3.94 -13.34 4.14
C SER A 44 3.19 -13.21 2.82
N HIS A 45 3.47 -12.17 2.04
CA HIS A 45 2.78 -11.87 0.78
C HIS A 45 3.81 -11.62 -0.33
N ASP A 46 3.50 -12.12 -1.53
CA ASP A 46 4.29 -11.86 -2.73
C ASP A 46 4.11 -10.42 -3.24
N VAL A 47 2.92 -9.84 -3.01
CA VAL A 47 2.55 -8.50 -3.47
C VAL A 47 1.78 -7.77 -2.37
N VAL A 48 2.20 -6.54 -2.07
CA VAL A 48 1.52 -5.64 -1.12
C VAL A 48 1.07 -4.40 -1.86
N ILE A 49 -0.21 -4.05 -1.73
CA ILE A 49 -0.80 -2.85 -2.34
C ILE A 49 -1.29 -1.94 -1.21
N SER A 50 -0.71 -0.74 -1.09
CA SER A 50 -1.22 0.30 -0.20
C SER A 50 -2.18 1.23 -0.94
N LEU A 51 -3.18 1.75 -0.23
CA LEU A 51 -4.17 2.68 -0.77
C LEU A 51 -4.21 3.92 0.11
N GLY A 52 -3.72 5.03 -0.45
CA GLY A 52 -3.48 6.26 0.31
C GLY A 52 -2.06 6.32 0.88
N GLY A 53 -1.62 7.53 1.25
CA GLY A 53 -0.28 7.82 1.80
C GLY A 53 0.67 8.53 0.83
N VAL A 54 0.43 8.45 -0.48
CA VAL A 54 1.25 9.16 -1.49
C VAL A 54 0.72 10.59 -1.67
N SER A 55 0.85 11.43 -0.64
CA SER A 55 0.57 12.87 -0.76
C SER A 55 1.69 13.54 -1.54
N ALA A 56 1.33 14.40 -2.50
CA ALA A 56 2.31 15.20 -3.24
C ALA A 56 3.02 16.28 -2.38
N GLY A 57 2.66 16.41 -1.11
CA GLY A 57 3.24 17.37 -0.17
C GLY A 57 3.50 16.74 1.20
N GLU A 58 4.73 16.98 1.69
CA GLU A 58 5.27 16.81 3.05
C GLU A 58 5.07 15.43 3.73
N GLU A 59 6.20 14.72 3.90
CA GLU A 59 6.39 13.43 4.60
C GLU A 59 5.48 12.26 4.16
N ASP A 60 5.93 11.53 3.14
CA ASP A 60 5.37 10.22 2.80
C ASP A 60 5.96 9.15 3.75
N HIS A 61 5.26 8.89 4.85
CA HIS A 61 5.66 7.89 5.83
C HIS A 61 5.79 6.47 5.25
N ILE A 62 5.12 6.16 4.13
CA ILE A 62 5.28 4.89 3.43
C ILE A 62 6.65 4.86 2.74
N LEU A 63 7.01 5.93 2.04
CA LEU A 63 8.29 6.05 1.37
C LEU A 63 9.45 5.95 2.38
N ASP A 64 9.32 6.62 3.51
CA ASP A 64 10.35 6.58 4.56
C ASP A 64 10.42 5.21 5.24
N ALA A 65 9.29 4.56 5.49
CA ALA A 65 9.27 3.18 5.99
C ALA A 65 9.96 2.22 5.00
N LEU A 66 9.71 2.34 3.70
CA LEU A 66 10.34 1.52 2.67
C LEU A 66 11.85 1.78 2.57
N ARG A 67 12.29 3.03 2.64
CA ARG A 67 13.72 3.39 2.70
C ARG A 67 14.42 2.74 3.89
N LEU A 68 13.78 2.76 5.06
CA LEU A 68 14.34 2.17 6.28
C LEU A 68 14.39 0.64 6.24
N GLU A 69 13.57 -0.02 5.42
CA GLU A 69 13.64 -1.46 5.16
C GLU A 69 14.62 -1.84 4.04
N ALA A 70 15.39 -0.87 3.52
CA ALA A 70 16.28 -1.05 2.37
C ALA A 70 15.58 -1.64 1.13
N ALA A 71 14.29 -1.32 0.96
CA ALA A 71 13.54 -1.71 -0.21
C ALA A 71 14.04 -0.94 -1.43
N GLU A 72 14.09 -1.61 -2.58
CA GLU A 72 14.29 -0.94 -3.87
C GLU A 72 13.04 -0.13 -4.21
N LEU A 73 13.22 1.17 -4.43
CA LEU A 73 12.12 2.12 -4.59
C LEU A 73 12.00 2.58 -6.03
N ASP A 74 11.16 1.89 -6.79
CA ASP A 74 10.70 2.37 -8.09
C ASP A 74 9.46 3.25 -7.92
N VAL A 75 9.69 4.54 -7.66
CA VAL A 75 8.61 5.53 -7.57
C VAL A 75 8.17 5.92 -8.99
N LEU A 76 7.21 5.16 -9.53
CA LEU A 76 6.54 5.50 -10.78
C LEU A 76 5.47 6.57 -10.51
N LYS A 77 5.81 7.85 -10.68
CA LYS A 77 4.79 8.89 -10.89
C LYS A 77 4.14 8.63 -12.24
N VAL A 78 3.08 7.84 -12.25
CA VAL A 78 2.34 7.59 -13.47
C VAL A 78 1.58 8.87 -13.83
N ALA A 79 1.94 9.49 -14.95
CA ALA A 79 1.26 10.68 -15.46
C ALA A 79 -0.13 10.31 -16.01
N ILE A 80 -1.07 9.98 -15.13
CA ILE A 80 -2.46 9.67 -15.45
C ILE A 80 -3.35 10.80 -14.94
N ARG A 81 -4.35 11.18 -15.73
CA ARG A 81 -5.49 12.02 -15.31
C ARG A 81 -6.77 11.19 -15.44
N PRO A 82 -7.60 11.07 -14.38
CA PRO A 82 -7.31 11.41 -12.98
C PRO A 82 -6.40 10.34 -12.35
N GLY A 83 -5.34 10.78 -11.67
CA GLY A 83 -4.46 9.96 -10.83
C GLY A 83 -4.72 10.22 -9.36
#